data_AF-K2DVP6-F1
#
_entry.id   AF-K2DVP6-F1
#
_cell.length_a   1.000
_cell.length_b   1.000
_cell.length_c   1.000
_cell.angle_alpha   90.00
_cell.angle_beta   90.00
_cell.angle_gamma   90.00
#
_symmetry.space_group_name_H-M   'P 1'
#
loop_
_entity.id
_entity.type
_entity.pdbx_description
1 polymer ?
#
loop_
_entity_poly.entity_id
_entity_poly.type
_entity_poly.pdbx_seq_one_letter_code
_entity_poly.pdbx_strand_id
1 'polypeptide(L)'
;MTIIPTPVPGDSEAVAETLQAADFDELDTILDDLRTRFDETPQWEFCEGFMAALVCCRRVISPTEYFSVLLDLEDDSETPLFADEAQFKRFFDLWMRRWNEVAAALNANVESLDDERAYQPEVMDLRGA
;
A
#
# COMPACT_ATOMS: atom_id res chain seq x y z
N MET A 1 -40.49 28.50 8.62
CA MET A 1 -39.84 27.91 7.44
C MET A 1 -38.38 27.79 7.79
N THR A 2 -38.02 26.69 8.45
CA THR A 2 -36.66 26.47 8.97
C THR A 2 -35.97 25.53 8.01
N ILE A 3 -34.91 26.02 7.37
CA ILE A 3 -34.09 25.25 6.45
C ILE A 3 -33.10 24.47 7.33
N ILE A 4 -33.25 23.15 7.38
CA ILE A 4 -32.26 22.27 8.03
C ILE A 4 -31.13 22.11 7.01
N PRO A 5 -29.88 22.51 7.29
CA PRO A 5 -28.78 22.22 6.40
C PRO A 5 -28.52 20.71 6.41
N THR A 6 -28.51 20.12 5.21
CA THR A 6 -28.07 18.74 5.01
C THR A 6 -26.57 18.65 5.37
N PRO A 7 -26.13 17.70 6.20
CA PRO A 7 -24.71 17.50 6.42
C PRO A 7 -24.07 17.04 5.10
N VAL A 8 -22.96 17.67 4.72
CA VAL A 8 -22.09 17.19 3.66
C VAL A 8 -21.27 16.03 4.26
N PRO A 9 -21.42 14.78 3.80
CA PRO A 9 -20.42 13.76 4.08
C PRO A 9 -19.22 14.11 3.18
N GLY A 10 -18.08 14.48 3.77
CA GLY A 10 -17.00 15.08 3.00
C GLY A 10 -15.60 14.73 3.48
N ASP A 11 -15.30 14.93 4.76
CA ASP A 11 -13.91 14.83 5.20
C ASP A 11 -13.64 13.63 6.13
N SER A 12 -14.57 13.27 7.02
CA SER A 12 -14.31 12.21 8.00
C SER A 12 -14.41 10.77 7.48
N GLU A 13 -15.17 10.52 6.41
CA GLU A 13 -15.24 9.19 5.77
C GLU A 13 -14.04 8.95 4.84
N ALA A 14 -13.54 9.99 4.15
CA ALA A 14 -12.36 9.88 3.29
C ALA A 14 -11.06 9.61 4.07
N VAL A 15 -10.92 10.18 5.27
CA VAL A 15 -9.78 9.93 6.17
C VAL A 15 -9.77 8.50 6.74
N ALA A 16 -10.93 7.83 6.81
CA ALA A 16 -11.01 6.45 7.26
C ALA A 16 -10.53 5.44 6.20
N GLU A 17 -10.45 5.84 4.93
CA GLU A 17 -9.94 5.01 3.84
C GLU A 17 -8.42 5.08 3.70
N THR A 18 -7.81 6.24 3.97
CA THR A 18 -6.36 6.43 3.90
C THR A 18 -5.60 5.70 5.01
N LEU A 19 -4.54 5.00 4.67
CA LEU A 19 -3.63 4.37 5.63
C LEU A 19 -3.02 5.41 6.57
N GLN A 20 -2.90 5.01 7.84
CA GLN A 20 -2.29 5.83 8.89
C GLN A 20 -0.88 5.32 9.19
N ALA A 21 -0.08 6.10 9.93
CA ALA A 21 1.27 5.69 10.34
C ALA A 21 1.30 4.29 10.99
N ALA A 22 0.33 3.97 11.85
CA ALA A 22 0.23 2.65 12.48
C ALA A 22 -0.08 1.51 11.49
N ASP A 23 -0.75 1.81 10.37
CA ASP A 23 -0.97 0.82 9.31
C ASP A 23 0.36 0.53 8.56
N PHE A 24 1.22 1.54 8.37
CA PHE A 24 2.55 1.36 7.78
C PHE A 24 3.52 0.64 8.74
N ASP A 25 3.50 0.99 10.04
CA ASP A 25 4.26 0.25 11.07
C ASP A 25 3.88 -1.25 11.07
N GLU A 26 2.60 -1.55 10.83
CA GLU A 26 2.12 -2.93 10.72
C GLU A 26 2.58 -3.62 9.43
N LEU A 27 2.57 -2.92 8.29
CA LEU A 27 3.16 -3.43 7.04
C LEU A 27 4.64 -3.77 7.22
N ASP A 28 5.42 -2.86 7.81
CA ASP A 28 6.84 -3.08 8.11
C ASP A 28 7.03 -4.26 9.04
N THR A 29 6.25 -4.35 10.11
CA THR A 29 6.31 -5.49 11.04
C THR A 29 6.04 -6.83 10.33
N ILE A 30 5.07 -6.87 9.41
CA ILE A 30 4.79 -8.07 8.62
C ILE A 30 5.98 -8.39 7.71
N LEU A 31 6.49 -7.42 6.95
CA LEU A 31 7.63 -7.62 6.04
C LEU A 31 8.89 -8.06 6.80
N ASP A 32 9.14 -7.52 7.99
CA ASP A 32 10.22 -7.93 8.88
C ASP A 32 10.08 -9.38 9.33
N ASP A 33 8.88 -9.79 9.73
CA ASP A 33 8.59 -11.17 10.09
C ASP A 33 8.80 -12.12 8.90
N LEU A 34 8.31 -11.76 7.70
CA LEU A 34 8.58 -12.51 6.47
C LEU A 34 10.09 -12.67 6.23
N ARG A 35 10.87 -11.60 6.45
CA ARG A 35 12.33 -11.59 6.23
C ARG A 35 13.12 -12.46 7.19
N THR A 36 12.55 -12.82 8.34
CA THR A 36 13.16 -13.84 9.23
C THR A 36 13.22 -15.22 8.58
N ARG A 37 12.35 -15.49 7.59
CA ARG A 37 12.22 -16.75 6.87
C ARG A 37 12.77 -16.66 5.44
N PHE A 38 12.59 -15.50 4.79
CA PHE A 38 12.98 -15.24 3.40
C PHE A 38 13.79 -13.94 3.34
N ASP A 39 15.12 -14.05 3.39
CA ASP A 39 16.05 -12.93 3.56
C ASP A 39 15.96 -11.87 2.44
N GLU A 40 15.59 -12.29 1.23
CA GLU A 40 15.35 -11.41 0.07
C GLU A 40 13.98 -10.70 0.11
N THR A 41 13.15 -10.89 1.15
CA THR A 41 11.88 -10.15 1.29
C THR A 41 12.14 -8.64 1.22
N PRO A 42 11.49 -7.90 0.32
CA PRO A 42 11.75 -6.47 0.14
C PRO A 42 11.38 -5.64 1.37
N GLN A 43 12.01 -4.47 1.49
CA GLN A 43 11.58 -3.41 2.41
C GLN A 43 10.34 -2.69 1.86
N TRP A 44 9.62 -1.97 2.74
CA TRP A 44 8.42 -1.26 2.33
C TRP A 44 8.66 -0.25 1.20
N GLU A 45 9.79 0.47 1.19
CA GLU A 45 10.08 1.45 0.13
C GLU A 45 10.20 0.80 -1.25
N PHE A 46 10.69 -0.44 -1.31
CA PHE A 46 10.71 -1.20 -2.55
C PHE A 46 9.30 -1.64 -2.95
N CYS A 47 8.51 -2.15 -1.98
CA CYS A 47 7.10 -2.51 -2.18
C CYS A 47 6.27 -1.34 -2.74
N GLU A 48 6.41 -0.15 -2.16
CA GLU A 48 5.74 1.09 -2.56
C GLU A 48 6.11 1.47 -4.00
N GLY A 49 7.41 1.48 -4.33
CA GLY A 49 7.88 1.77 -5.69
C GLY A 49 7.40 0.73 -6.72
N PHE A 50 7.41 -0.55 -6.35
CA PHE A 50 6.92 -1.64 -7.18
C PHE A 50 5.40 -1.49 -7.43
N MET A 51 4.63 -1.19 -6.40
CA MET A 51 3.20 -0.91 -6.49
C MET A 51 2.90 0.23 -7.46
N ALA A 52 3.59 1.37 -7.32
CA ALA A 52 3.42 2.51 -8.22
C ALA A 52 3.75 2.15 -9.67
N ALA A 53 4.79 1.33 -9.90
CA ALA A 53 5.14 0.85 -11.24
C ALA A 53 4.06 -0.06 -11.83
N LEU A 54 3.46 -0.95 -11.02
CA LEU A 54 2.36 -1.81 -11.45
C LEU A 54 1.10 -1.00 -11.79
N VAL A 55 0.77 0.01 -10.98
CA VAL A 55 -0.37 0.92 -11.22
C VAL A 55 -0.19 1.67 -12.55
N CYS A 56 1.05 2.06 -12.88
CA CYS A 56 1.38 2.72 -14.14
C CYS A 56 1.35 1.79 -15.37
N CYS A 57 1.22 0.47 -15.19
CA CYS A 57 1.24 -0.47 -16.31
C CYS A 57 0.02 -0.30 -17.23
N ARG A 58 0.23 -0.51 -18.53
CA ARG A 58 -0.85 -0.43 -19.53
C ARG A 58 -1.96 -1.48 -19.35
N ARG A 59 -1.67 -2.56 -18.63
CA ARG A 59 -2.63 -3.60 -18.25
C ARG A 59 -2.61 -3.76 -16.73
N VAL A 60 -3.72 -4.22 -16.18
CA VAL A 60 -3.76 -4.72 -14.81
C VAL A 60 -2.99 -6.03 -14.75
N ILE A 61 -2.08 -6.14 -13.78
CA ILE A 61 -1.33 -7.35 -13.44
C ILE A 61 -1.97 -7.91 -12.17
N SER A 62 -2.32 -9.19 -12.17
CA SER A 62 -3.06 -9.77 -11.03
C SER A 62 -2.16 -9.94 -9.80
N PRO A 63 -2.69 -9.86 -8.56
CA PRO A 63 -1.90 -10.10 -7.35
C PRO A 63 -1.16 -11.43 -7.33
N THR A 64 -1.79 -12.51 -7.82
CA THR A 64 -1.14 -13.82 -7.93
C THR A 64 0.04 -13.82 -8.89
N GLU A 65 0.06 -12.93 -9.90
CA GLU A 65 1.18 -12.81 -10.85
C GLU A 65 2.33 -12.00 -10.23
N TYR A 66 2.04 -10.83 -9.65
CA TYR A 66 3.10 -9.94 -9.19
C TYR A 66 3.61 -10.28 -7.78
N PHE A 67 2.81 -10.87 -6.89
CA PHE A 67 3.33 -11.27 -5.57
C PHE A 67 4.32 -12.42 -5.67
N SER A 68 4.17 -13.30 -6.65
CA SER A 68 5.18 -14.35 -6.90
C SER A 68 6.54 -13.78 -7.24
N VAL A 69 6.57 -12.65 -7.97
CA VAL A 69 7.81 -11.95 -8.29
C VAL A 69 8.31 -11.11 -7.11
N LEU A 70 7.42 -10.42 -6.41
CA LEU A 70 7.77 -9.48 -5.33
C LEU A 70 8.28 -10.19 -4.07
N LEU A 71 7.65 -11.30 -3.71
CA LEU A 71 7.89 -12.02 -2.45
C LEU A 71 8.55 -13.39 -2.69
N ASP A 72 9.03 -13.62 -3.91
CA ASP A 72 9.68 -14.86 -4.36
C ASP A 72 8.90 -16.14 -4.01
N LEU A 73 7.58 -16.14 -4.29
CA LEU A 73 6.70 -17.29 -4.00
C LEU A 73 7.02 -18.54 -4.85
N GLU A 74 7.97 -18.44 -5.77
CA GLU A 74 8.41 -19.56 -6.62
C GLU A 74 9.51 -20.40 -5.98
N ASP A 75 10.09 -19.97 -4.85
CA ASP A 75 10.96 -20.85 -4.07
C ASP A 75 10.14 -22.00 -3.50
N ASP A 76 10.55 -23.23 -3.85
CA ASP A 76 9.86 -24.49 -3.52
C ASP A 76 10.10 -24.87 -2.02
N SER A 77 10.17 -23.84 -1.18
CA SER A 77 10.46 -23.94 0.24
C SER A 77 9.26 -24.58 0.94
N GLU A 78 9.52 -25.57 1.79
CA GLU A 78 8.49 -26.14 2.68
C GLU A 78 8.03 -25.14 3.77
N THR A 79 8.68 -23.97 3.86
CA THR A 79 8.36 -22.92 4.81
C THR A 79 7.22 -22.07 4.27
N PRO A 80 6.12 -21.87 5.00
CA PRO A 80 5.07 -20.95 4.57
C PRO A 80 5.59 -19.51 4.61
N LEU A 81 5.23 -18.71 3.59
CA LEU A 81 5.61 -17.28 3.55
C LEU A 81 5.07 -16.54 4.78
N PHE A 82 3.75 -16.53 4.92
CA PHE A 82 3.04 -15.92 6.04
C PHE A 82 2.92 -16.91 7.21
N ALA A 83 2.93 -16.40 8.43
CA ALA A 83 2.76 -17.18 9.65
C ALA A 83 1.42 -17.93 9.66
N ASP A 84 0.35 -17.27 9.20
CA ASP A 84 -0.98 -17.85 9.06
C ASP A 84 -1.84 -17.07 8.05
N GLU A 85 -3.07 -17.54 7.84
CA GLU A 85 -4.05 -16.89 6.96
C GLU A 85 -4.41 -15.47 7.43
N ALA A 86 -4.41 -15.20 8.74
CA ALA A 86 -4.77 -13.90 9.27
C ALA A 86 -3.71 -12.85 8.92
N GLN A 87 -2.42 -13.19 9.04
CA GLN A 87 -1.32 -12.32 8.62
C GLN A 87 -1.38 -12.02 7.13
N PHE A 88 -1.62 -13.04 6.28
CA PHE A 88 -1.81 -12.83 4.84
C PHE A 88 -2.98 -11.88 4.54
N LYS A 89 -4.15 -12.12 5.15
CA LYS A 89 -5.34 -11.28 4.94
C LYS A 89 -5.09 -9.84 5.36
N ARG A 90 -4.37 -9.65 6.46
CA ARG A 90 -4.04 -8.31 6.96
C ARG A 90 -3.05 -7.59 6.05
N PHE A 91 -1.98 -8.26 5.63
CA PHE A 91 -1.06 -7.72 4.62
C PHE A 91 -1.80 -7.33 3.33
N PHE A 92 -2.65 -8.22 2.82
CA PHE A 92 -3.39 -7.98 1.58
C PHE A 92 -4.41 -6.83 1.72
N ASP A 93 -5.08 -6.70 2.85
CA ASP A 93 -6.00 -5.59 3.15
C ASP A 93 -5.27 -4.24 3.13
N LEU A 94 -4.15 -4.15 3.85
CA LEU A 94 -3.30 -2.95 3.90
C LEU A 94 -2.74 -2.62 2.50
N TRP A 95 -2.22 -3.62 1.81
CA TRP A 95 -1.73 -3.49 0.44
C TRP A 95 -2.80 -2.93 -0.52
N MET A 96 -4.02 -3.46 -0.47
CA MET A 96 -5.10 -3.03 -1.36
C MET A 96 -5.63 -1.63 -1.02
N ARG A 97 -5.64 -1.24 0.26
CA ARG A 97 -5.94 0.14 0.67
C ARG A 97 -4.90 1.10 0.08
N ARG A 98 -3.60 0.81 0.25
CA ARG A 98 -2.54 1.63 -0.36
C ARG A 98 -2.64 1.67 -1.87
N TRP A 99 -2.90 0.52 -2.50
CA TRP A 99 -3.06 0.43 -3.95
C TRP A 99 -4.11 1.41 -4.47
N ASN A 100 -5.26 1.48 -3.80
CA ASN A 100 -6.35 2.37 -4.20
C ASN A 100 -5.95 3.85 -4.04
N GLU A 101 -5.24 4.21 -2.97
CA GLU A 101 -4.69 5.56 -2.78
C GLU A 101 -3.70 5.94 -3.88
N VAL A 102 -2.73 5.07 -4.16
CA VAL A 102 -1.71 5.26 -5.18
C VAL A 102 -2.36 5.40 -6.56
N ALA A 103 -3.33 4.54 -6.88
CA ALA A 103 -4.07 4.61 -8.13
C ALA A 103 -4.90 5.90 -8.26
N ALA A 104 -5.55 6.34 -7.18
CA ALA A 104 -6.31 7.58 -7.18
C ALA A 104 -5.39 8.80 -7.39
N ALA A 105 -4.27 8.86 -6.68
CA ALA A 105 -3.32 9.96 -6.74
C ALA A 105 -2.60 10.04 -8.10
N LEU A 106 -2.15 8.90 -8.64
CA LEU A 106 -1.51 8.85 -9.96
C LEU A 106 -2.47 9.17 -11.11
N ASN A 107 -3.78 8.99 -10.91
CA ASN A 107 -4.81 9.35 -11.89
C ASN A 107 -5.35 10.78 -11.69
N ALA A 108 -4.97 11.47 -10.60
CA ALA A 108 -5.42 12.83 -10.34
C ALA A 108 -4.78 13.82 -11.33
N ASN A 109 -5.60 14.70 -11.91
CA ASN A 109 -5.08 15.80 -12.71
C ASN A 109 -4.62 16.93 -11.78
N VAL A 110 -3.31 16.96 -11.51
CA VAL A 110 -2.65 17.97 -10.66
C VAL A 110 -1.68 18.81 -11.49
N GLU A 111 -1.57 20.09 -11.14
CA GLU A 111 -0.66 21.04 -11.80
C GLU A 111 0.57 21.39 -10.94
N SER A 112 0.62 20.90 -9.70
CA SER A 112 1.71 21.10 -8.73
C SER A 112 1.91 19.84 -7.89
N LEU A 113 3.15 19.60 -7.44
CA LEU A 113 3.47 18.54 -6.48
C LEU A 113 3.08 18.91 -5.04
N ASP A 114 2.81 20.19 -4.77
CA ASP A 114 2.28 20.64 -3.48
C ASP A 114 0.77 20.39 -3.34
N ASP A 115 0.10 19.91 -4.40
CA ASP A 115 -1.31 19.52 -4.33
C ASP A 115 -1.47 18.27 -3.46
N GLU A 116 -2.38 18.30 -2.49
CA GLU A 116 -2.65 17.17 -1.59
C GLU A 116 -3.08 15.90 -2.34
N ARG A 117 -3.59 16.04 -3.57
CA ARG A 117 -3.97 14.92 -4.44
C ARG A 117 -2.81 14.34 -5.23
N ALA A 118 -1.64 15.00 -5.24
CA ALA A 118 -0.46 14.48 -5.89
C ALA A 118 0.00 13.20 -5.19
N TYR A 119 0.56 12.26 -5.94
CA TYR A 119 1.09 11.04 -5.36
C TYR A 119 2.28 11.35 -4.44
N GLN A 120 2.10 11.06 -3.15
CA GLN A 120 3.13 11.17 -2.11
C GLN A 120 3.51 9.74 -1.65
N PRO A 121 4.67 9.22 -2.07
CA PRO A 121 5.12 7.90 -1.64
C PRO A 121 5.41 7.89 -0.14
N GLU A 122 4.90 6.88 0.56
CA GLU A 122 5.17 6.66 1.99
C GLU A 122 6.51 5.94 2.12
N VAL A 123 7.58 6.74 2.10
CA VAL A 123 8.97 6.27 2.17
C VAL A 123 9.73 7.12 3.16
N MET A 124 10.61 6.49 3.93
CA MET A 124 11.46 7.24 4.86
C MET A 124 12.42 8.16 4.09
N ASP A 125 12.42 9.46 4.42
CA ASP A 125 13.41 10.40 3.86
C ASP A 125 14.79 10.17 4.50
N LEU A 126 15.60 9.34 3.85
CA LEU A 126 16.97 9.04 4.26
C LEU A 126 17.92 10.26 4.22
N ARG A 127 17.52 11.40 3.64
CA ARG A 127 18.33 12.63 3.55
C ARG A 127 17.96 13.66 4.62
N GLY A 128 16.88 13.44 5.36
CA GLY A 128 16.39 14.31 6.44
C GLY A 128 16.62 13.77 7.86
N ALA A 129 17.20 12.56 8.00
CA ALA A 129 17.55 11.92 9.27
C ALA A 129 18.93 12.34 9.82
#